data_AF-A0A953QAB0-F1
#
_entry.id   AF-A0A953QAB0-F1
#
_cell.length_a   1.000
_cell.length_b   1.000
_cell.length_c   1.000
_cell.angle_alpha   90.00
_cell.angle_beta   90.00
_cell.angle_gamma   90.00
#
_symmetry.space_group_name_H-M   'P 1'
#
loop_
_entity.id
_entity.type
_entity.pdbx_description
1 polymer ?
#
loop_
_entity_poly.entity_id
_entity_poly.type
_entity_poly.pdbx_seq_one_letter_code
_entity_poly.pdbx_strand_id
1 'polypeptide(L)'
;MTLDRASWLCCVLLLLSPAALAGPGTASPELRKPKIRAITAFVRIDATQYRAQIQQTLDILRAAKRSFEKGGYEVQTIRITTQPFQEYVAGLSEAQALQLFTAMGDLAVKESFYLNIGPLLLNQPEGLSQVGLLSKILATTKINASLPVADAGGVNWTAVRAAAEVIKYVEEHSRNGAGNFDFAAVAMVPPGGPFYPGSNHDGPGHQFSVGWEAGAFVEDVLAEAKGGATAAEPQLARKFDEQARAVDALASKVAGETGWSYL
;
A
#
# COMPACT_ATOMS: atom_id res chain seq x y z
N MET A 1 85.37 -33.29 33.05
CA MET A 1 85.67 -31.85 32.90
C MET A 1 85.82 -31.58 31.42
N THR A 2 85.33 -30.41 30.97
CA THR A 2 85.29 -29.85 29.60
C THR A 2 84.29 -30.45 28.59
N LEU A 3 83.48 -29.54 28.03
CA LEU A 3 82.35 -29.70 27.12
C LEU A 3 82.79 -30.07 25.69
N ASP A 4 81.90 -30.66 24.88
CA ASP A 4 81.41 -29.95 23.68
C ASP A 4 80.05 -30.46 23.16
N ARG A 5 79.31 -29.52 22.56
CA ARG A 5 77.94 -29.60 22.03
C ARG A 5 77.92 -30.17 20.60
N ALA A 6 76.83 -30.83 20.22
CA ALA A 6 76.09 -30.54 18.98
C ALA A 6 74.85 -31.46 18.83
N SER A 7 73.68 -30.82 18.89
CA SER A 7 72.37 -31.38 18.54
C SER A 7 72.18 -31.38 17.02
N TRP A 8 71.64 -32.44 16.43
CA TRP A 8 70.89 -32.37 15.16
C TRP A 8 69.76 -33.42 15.15
N LEU A 9 68.52 -32.94 15.35
CA LEU A 9 67.28 -33.67 15.10
C LEU A 9 66.93 -33.54 13.61
N CYS A 10 66.63 -34.65 12.94
CA CYS A 10 66.10 -34.68 11.58
C CYS A 10 64.64 -34.16 11.56
N CYS A 11 64.41 -33.00 10.94
CA CYS A 11 63.07 -32.54 10.56
C CYS A 11 62.71 -33.04 9.16
N VAL A 12 61.62 -33.79 9.07
CA VAL A 12 60.97 -34.22 7.82
C VAL A 12 60.24 -33.03 7.21
N LEU A 13 60.64 -32.62 6.00
CA LEU A 13 59.97 -31.62 5.18
C LEU A 13 58.82 -32.29 4.39
N LEU A 14 57.58 -32.05 4.81
CA LEU A 14 56.39 -32.32 4.01
C LEU A 14 56.14 -31.12 3.08
N LEU A 15 56.32 -31.35 1.77
CA LEU A 15 55.97 -30.42 0.71
C LEU A 15 54.44 -30.35 0.58
N LEU A 16 53.83 -29.27 1.07
CA LEU A 16 52.43 -28.93 0.80
C LEU A 16 52.36 -28.04 -0.44
N SER A 17 51.83 -28.59 -1.54
CA SER A 17 51.44 -27.83 -2.73
C SER A 17 50.20 -26.99 -2.43
N PRO A 18 50.13 -25.70 -2.84
CA PRO A 18 48.91 -24.91 -2.74
C PRO A 18 48.00 -25.25 -3.92
N ALA A 19 47.11 -26.23 -3.74
CA ALA A 19 45.95 -26.36 -4.61
C ALA A 19 44.98 -25.22 -4.25
N ALA A 20 44.91 -24.21 -5.11
CA ALA A 20 43.91 -23.15 -5.01
C ALA A 20 42.52 -23.77 -5.21
N LEU A 21 41.85 -24.10 -4.11
CA LEU A 21 40.42 -24.32 -4.06
C LEU A 21 39.74 -22.97 -4.25
N ALA A 22 39.40 -22.64 -5.49
CA ALA A 22 38.39 -21.62 -5.75
C ALA A 22 37.07 -22.11 -5.13
N GLY A 23 36.72 -21.56 -3.96
CA GLY A 23 35.42 -21.78 -3.36
C GLY A 23 34.31 -21.34 -4.32
N PRO A 24 33.09 -21.88 -4.20
CA PRO A 24 31.96 -21.39 -4.96
C PRO A 24 31.87 -19.88 -4.72
N GLY A 25 31.97 -19.10 -5.81
CA GLY A 25 31.80 -17.66 -5.73
C GLY A 25 30.50 -17.39 -4.99
N THR A 26 30.60 -16.71 -3.84
CA THR A 26 29.43 -16.22 -3.13
C THR A 26 28.73 -15.27 -4.08
N ALA A 27 27.71 -15.76 -4.79
CA ALA A 27 26.76 -14.88 -5.46
C ALA A 27 26.32 -13.88 -4.40
N SER A 28 26.52 -12.59 -4.66
CA SER A 28 25.88 -11.56 -3.85
C SER A 28 24.40 -11.92 -3.76
N PRO A 29 23.79 -11.95 -2.56
CA PRO A 29 22.38 -12.29 -2.44
C PRO A 29 21.58 -11.39 -3.39
N GLU A 30 20.75 -11.99 -4.23
CA GLU A 30 19.94 -11.24 -5.18
C GLU A 30 19.05 -10.28 -4.38
N LEU A 31 19.10 -8.98 -4.72
CA LEU A 31 18.34 -7.94 -4.04
C LEU A 31 16.85 -8.29 -4.04
N ARG A 32 16.21 -8.24 -2.87
CA ARG A 32 14.77 -8.48 -2.76
C ARG A 32 14.02 -7.43 -3.56
N LYS A 33 13.15 -7.83 -4.50
CA LYS A 33 12.26 -6.86 -5.16
C LYS A 33 11.37 -6.15 -4.13
N PRO A 34 11.02 -4.86 -4.33
CA PRO A 34 9.97 -4.21 -3.58
C PRO A 34 8.68 -5.04 -3.64
N LYS A 35 7.92 -5.12 -2.55
CA LYS A 35 6.60 -5.74 -2.59
C LYS A 35 5.59 -4.77 -3.18
N ILE A 36 4.57 -5.30 -3.85
CA ILE A 36 3.39 -4.53 -4.22
C ILE A 36 2.44 -4.53 -3.02
N ARG A 37 2.52 -3.46 -2.23
CA ARG A 37 1.68 -3.26 -1.05
C ARG A 37 0.20 -3.25 -1.41
N ALA A 38 -0.13 -2.63 -2.55
CA ALA A 38 -1.50 -2.43 -3.00
C ALA A 38 -1.57 -2.35 -4.53
N ILE A 39 -2.59 -2.99 -5.10
CA ILE A 39 -3.16 -2.58 -6.39
C ILE A 39 -4.54 -2.03 -6.07
N THR A 40 -4.72 -0.71 -6.24
CA THR A 40 -5.94 -0.01 -5.82
C THR A 40 -6.72 0.42 -7.05
N ALA A 41 -7.95 -0.07 -7.18
CA ALA A 41 -8.91 0.37 -8.19
C ALA A 41 -9.70 1.58 -7.68
N PHE A 42 -9.99 2.51 -8.59
CA PHE A 42 -10.83 3.68 -8.36
C PHE A 42 -12.09 3.54 -9.21
N VAL A 43 -13.24 3.52 -8.55
CA VAL A 43 -14.51 3.18 -9.20
C VAL A 43 -15.63 4.10 -8.73
N ARG A 44 -16.62 4.27 -9.61
CA ARG A 44 -17.90 4.84 -9.23
C ARG A 44 -18.91 3.72 -9.04
N ILE A 45 -19.62 3.73 -7.91
CA ILE A 45 -20.69 2.76 -7.62
C ILE A 45 -22.06 3.41 -7.53
N ASP A 46 -23.09 2.62 -7.76
CA ASP A 46 -24.48 2.94 -7.44
C ASP A 46 -24.97 2.06 -6.29
N ALA A 47 -25.75 2.61 -5.36
CA ALA A 47 -26.19 1.89 -4.16
C ALA A 47 -27.01 0.63 -4.46
N THR A 48 -27.66 0.56 -5.63
CA THR A 48 -28.46 -0.60 -6.04
C THR A 48 -27.66 -1.60 -6.88
N GLN A 49 -26.57 -1.16 -7.52
CA GLN A 49 -25.75 -1.98 -8.43
C GLN A 49 -24.34 -2.31 -7.90
N TYR A 50 -23.96 -1.82 -6.71
CA TYR A 50 -22.59 -1.90 -6.19
C TYR A 50 -22.01 -3.31 -6.21
N ARG A 51 -22.83 -4.35 -5.98
CA ARG A 51 -22.35 -5.75 -5.97
C ARG A 51 -21.78 -6.16 -7.31
N ALA A 52 -22.48 -5.85 -8.40
CA ALA A 52 -22.03 -6.17 -9.75
C ALA A 52 -20.79 -5.34 -10.13
N GLN A 53 -20.78 -4.06 -9.77
CA GLN A 53 -19.66 -3.15 -10.05
C GLN A 53 -18.39 -3.55 -9.29
N ILE A 54 -18.51 -3.93 -8.03
CA ILE A 54 -17.39 -4.46 -7.23
C ILE A 54 -16.90 -5.78 -7.84
N GLN A 55 -17.80 -6.70 -8.22
CA GLN A 55 -17.39 -7.97 -8.80
C GLN A 55 -16.59 -7.78 -10.09
N GLN A 56 -17.08 -6.93 -11.00
CA GLN A 56 -16.36 -6.60 -12.25
C GLN A 56 -14.97 -6.00 -11.95
N THR A 57 -14.87 -5.14 -10.95
CA THR A 57 -13.60 -4.53 -10.52
C THR A 57 -12.64 -5.58 -9.96
N LEU A 58 -13.13 -6.54 -9.18
CA LEU A 58 -12.31 -7.60 -8.61
C LEU A 58 -11.73 -8.52 -9.68
N ASP A 59 -12.46 -8.78 -10.77
CA ASP A 59 -11.95 -9.59 -11.87
C ASP A 59 -10.68 -8.95 -12.48
N ILE A 60 -10.70 -7.62 -12.65
CA ILE A 60 -9.56 -6.83 -13.10
C ILE A 60 -8.42 -6.83 -12.09
N LEU A 61 -8.70 -6.53 -10.82
CA LEU A 61 -7.68 -6.51 -9.76
C LEU A 61 -7.00 -7.86 -9.56
N ARG A 62 -7.75 -8.96 -9.66
CA ARG A 62 -7.22 -10.32 -9.55
C ARG A 62 -6.38 -10.67 -10.78
N ALA A 63 -6.75 -10.22 -11.98
CA ALA A 63 -5.91 -10.36 -13.17
C ALA A 63 -4.61 -9.56 -13.06
N ALA A 64 -4.69 -8.31 -12.60
CA ALA A 64 -3.53 -7.47 -12.33
C ALA A 64 -2.59 -8.14 -11.33
N LYS A 65 -3.12 -8.58 -10.18
CA LYS A 65 -2.35 -9.32 -9.17
C LYS A 65 -1.58 -10.49 -9.77
N ARG A 66 -2.24 -11.35 -10.55
CA ARG A 66 -1.59 -12.48 -11.24
C ARG A 66 -0.49 -12.03 -12.21
N SER A 67 -0.70 -10.92 -12.93
CA SER A 67 0.31 -10.35 -13.84
C SER A 67 1.57 -9.92 -13.09
N PHE A 68 1.41 -9.20 -11.97
CA PHE A 68 2.51 -8.79 -11.10
C PHE A 68 3.25 -9.96 -10.47
N GLU A 69 2.52 -10.97 -9.99
CA GLU A 69 3.11 -12.19 -9.42
C GLU A 69 3.91 -12.98 -10.46
N LYS A 70 3.40 -13.07 -11.70
CA LYS A 70 4.16 -13.63 -12.83
C LYS A 70 5.41 -12.81 -13.17
N GLY A 71 5.38 -11.49 -12.93
CA GLY A 71 6.53 -10.59 -13.02
C GLY A 71 7.55 -10.74 -11.87
N GLY A 72 7.29 -11.64 -10.91
CA GLY A 72 8.15 -11.92 -9.78
C GLY A 72 7.97 -10.96 -8.60
N TYR A 73 6.86 -10.22 -8.53
CA TYR A 73 6.53 -9.38 -7.40
C TYR A 73 5.59 -10.11 -6.43
N GLU A 74 5.84 -9.98 -5.12
CA GLU A 74 4.84 -10.35 -4.12
C GLU A 74 3.76 -9.25 -4.04
N VAL A 75 2.50 -9.61 -4.30
CA VAL A 75 1.36 -8.68 -4.18
C VAL A 75 0.60 -8.97 -2.90
N GLN A 76 0.62 -8.03 -1.96
CA GLN A 76 0.05 -8.22 -0.63
C GLN A 76 -1.46 -8.00 -0.58
N THR A 77 -1.96 -6.95 -1.23
CA THR A 77 -3.39 -6.59 -1.17
C THR A 77 -3.92 -6.05 -2.49
N ILE A 78 -5.19 -6.31 -2.74
CA ILE A 78 -6.01 -5.59 -3.74
C ILE A 78 -7.03 -4.74 -3.01
N ARG A 79 -7.31 -3.55 -3.54
CA ARG A 79 -8.13 -2.54 -2.86
C ARG A 79 -9.07 -1.83 -3.83
N ILE A 80 -10.21 -1.36 -3.32
CA ILE A 80 -11.19 -0.60 -4.09
C ILE A 80 -11.51 0.69 -3.33
N THR A 81 -11.26 1.83 -3.98
CA THR A 81 -11.68 3.15 -3.51
C THR A 81 -12.86 3.63 -4.35
N THR A 82 -13.97 3.98 -3.71
CA THR A 82 -15.13 4.56 -4.40
C THR A 82 -15.01 6.07 -4.55
N GLN A 83 -15.96 6.69 -5.27
CA GLN A 83 -16.22 8.13 -5.16
C GLN A 83 -16.62 8.52 -3.72
N PRO A 84 -16.63 9.81 -3.34
CA PRO A 84 -17.12 10.27 -2.04
C PRO A 84 -18.48 9.66 -1.72
N PHE A 85 -18.57 9.02 -0.55
CA PHE A 85 -19.73 8.20 -0.22
C PHE A 85 -21.07 8.97 -0.23
N GLN A 86 -20.99 10.28 0.04
CA GLN A 86 -22.12 11.21 -0.01
C GLN A 86 -22.89 11.14 -1.33
N GLU A 87 -22.21 10.83 -2.45
CA GLU A 87 -22.83 10.82 -3.78
C GLU A 87 -23.77 9.64 -4.02
N TYR A 88 -23.53 8.49 -3.38
CA TYR A 88 -24.36 7.29 -3.56
C TYR A 88 -25.24 6.96 -2.35
N VAL A 89 -25.15 7.74 -1.27
CA VAL A 89 -26.10 7.66 -0.15
C VAL A 89 -27.13 8.80 -0.15
N ALA A 90 -27.05 9.73 -1.10
CA ALA A 90 -27.99 10.81 -1.24
C ALA A 90 -29.44 10.29 -1.31
N GLY A 91 -30.31 10.83 -0.44
CA GLY A 91 -31.72 10.41 -0.35
C GLY A 91 -31.97 9.13 0.46
N LEU A 92 -30.94 8.45 0.95
CA LEU A 92 -31.09 7.35 1.90
C LEU A 92 -31.25 7.89 3.33
N SER A 93 -32.06 7.21 4.13
CA SER A 93 -32.02 7.39 5.59
C SER A 93 -30.68 6.88 6.16
N GLU A 94 -30.29 7.39 7.33
CA GLU A 94 -29.08 6.93 8.02
C GLU A 94 -29.07 5.40 8.22
N ALA A 95 -30.21 4.81 8.59
CA ALA A 95 -30.33 3.37 8.76
C ALA A 95 -30.10 2.58 7.46
N GLN A 96 -30.61 3.07 6.32
CA GLN A 96 -30.37 2.45 5.02
C GLN A 96 -28.91 2.58 4.60
N ALA A 97 -28.28 3.75 4.83
CA ALA A 97 -26.87 3.95 4.53
C ALA A 97 -25.99 3.02 5.38
N LEU A 98 -26.25 2.88 6.67
CA LEU A 98 -25.52 1.95 7.54
C LEU A 98 -25.67 0.48 7.10
N GLN A 99 -26.88 0.08 6.68
CA GLN A 99 -27.10 -1.25 6.11
C GLN A 99 -26.31 -1.47 4.82
N LEU A 100 -26.25 -0.46 3.94
CA LEU A 100 -25.43 -0.51 2.72
C LEU A 100 -23.96 -0.73 3.06
N PHE A 101 -23.38 0.07 3.94
CA PHE A 101 -21.95 -0.04 4.30
C PHE A 101 -21.64 -1.33 5.06
N THR A 102 -22.54 -1.80 5.90
CA THR A 102 -22.40 -3.13 6.53
C THR A 102 -22.30 -4.21 5.46
N ALA A 103 -23.22 -4.21 4.49
CA ALA A 103 -23.23 -5.19 3.41
C ALA A 103 -22.00 -5.08 2.47
N MET A 104 -21.48 -3.88 2.27
CA MET A 104 -20.22 -3.66 1.52
C MET A 104 -19.00 -4.16 2.29
N GLY A 105 -18.95 -3.94 3.61
CA GLY A 105 -17.88 -4.44 4.49
C GLY A 105 -17.86 -5.97 4.53
N ASP A 106 -19.03 -6.59 4.67
CA ASP A 106 -19.18 -8.05 4.62
C ASP A 106 -18.72 -8.62 3.27
N LEU A 107 -19.05 -7.93 2.18
CA LEU A 107 -18.59 -8.30 0.84
C LEU A 107 -17.06 -8.18 0.72
N ALA A 108 -16.45 -7.14 1.28
CA ALA A 108 -15.01 -6.94 1.29
C ALA A 108 -14.27 -8.07 2.01
N VAL A 109 -14.78 -8.49 3.16
CA VAL A 109 -14.26 -9.65 3.90
C VAL A 109 -14.43 -10.93 3.07
N LYS A 110 -15.64 -11.18 2.56
CA LYS A 110 -15.95 -12.39 1.79
C LYS A 110 -15.05 -12.53 0.55
N GLU A 111 -14.85 -11.45 -0.19
CA GLU A 111 -14.12 -11.45 -1.47
C GLU A 111 -12.62 -11.13 -1.31
N SER A 112 -12.16 -10.95 -0.06
CA SER A 112 -10.76 -10.72 0.31
C SER A 112 -10.12 -9.49 -0.35
N PHE A 113 -10.79 -8.33 -0.23
CA PHE A 113 -10.24 -7.04 -0.64
C PHE A 113 -10.45 -5.98 0.44
N TYR A 114 -9.71 -4.87 0.36
CA TYR A 114 -9.89 -3.72 1.25
C TYR A 114 -10.73 -2.65 0.56
N LEU A 115 -11.70 -2.11 1.29
CA LEU A 115 -12.62 -1.09 0.77
C LEU A 115 -12.34 0.27 1.42
N ASN A 116 -12.25 1.31 0.59
CA ASN A 116 -12.33 2.70 0.99
C ASN A 116 -13.53 3.36 0.33
N ILE A 117 -14.39 4.01 1.11
CA ILE A 117 -15.63 4.64 0.61
C ILE A 117 -15.42 6.08 0.13
N GLY A 118 -14.17 6.50 -0.01
CA GLY A 118 -13.81 7.85 -0.40
C GLY A 118 -13.87 8.85 0.75
N PRO A 119 -13.58 10.13 0.47
CA PRO A 119 -13.54 11.17 1.48
C PRO A 119 -14.95 11.65 1.87
N LEU A 120 -15.10 12.12 3.10
CA LEU A 120 -16.17 13.04 3.49
C LEU A 120 -15.77 14.46 3.08
N LEU A 121 -16.49 15.03 2.11
CA LEU A 121 -16.30 16.38 1.62
C LEU A 121 -17.27 17.34 2.34
N LEU A 122 -16.74 18.16 3.25
CA LEU A 122 -17.56 19.09 4.04
C LEU A 122 -18.08 20.30 3.25
N ASN A 123 -17.48 20.60 2.10
CA ASN A 123 -17.92 21.67 1.20
C ASN A 123 -19.10 21.24 0.30
N GLN A 124 -19.47 19.96 0.30
CA GLN A 124 -20.66 19.45 -0.39
C GLN A 124 -21.93 19.69 0.46
N PRO A 125 -23.12 19.74 -0.18
CA PRO A 125 -24.38 19.77 0.55
C PRO A 125 -24.43 18.68 1.64
N GLU A 126 -24.94 19.04 2.82
CA GLU A 126 -25.06 18.14 3.97
C GLU A 126 -23.73 17.59 4.52
N GLY A 127 -22.58 18.10 4.08
CA GLY A 127 -21.26 17.56 4.48
C GLY A 127 -21.07 17.46 6.00
N LEU A 128 -21.43 18.51 6.75
CA LEU A 128 -21.35 18.49 8.22
C LEU A 128 -22.34 17.52 8.87
N SER A 129 -23.56 17.37 8.33
CA SER A 129 -24.53 16.42 8.89
C SER A 129 -24.14 14.96 8.68
N GLN A 130 -23.25 14.68 7.72
CA GLN A 130 -22.76 13.33 7.43
C GLN A 130 -21.59 12.88 8.33
N VAL A 131 -21.04 13.78 9.18
CA VAL A 131 -19.98 13.43 10.15
C VAL A 131 -20.46 12.31 11.08
N GLY A 132 -21.69 12.40 11.59
CA GLY A 132 -22.26 11.38 12.47
C GLY A 132 -22.44 10.02 11.78
N LEU A 133 -22.85 10.01 10.51
CA LEU A 133 -22.96 8.77 9.73
C LEU A 133 -21.57 8.15 9.53
N LEU A 134 -20.57 8.93 9.13
CA LEU A 134 -19.20 8.45 8.95
C LEU A 134 -18.65 7.82 10.23
N SER A 135 -18.84 8.49 11.37
CA SER A 135 -18.41 7.96 12.67
C SER A 135 -19.04 6.60 13.00
N LYS A 136 -20.33 6.43 12.72
CA LYS A 136 -21.04 5.15 12.91
C LYS A 136 -20.55 4.06 11.96
N ILE A 137 -20.29 4.39 10.70
CA ILE A 137 -19.72 3.45 9.71
C ILE A 137 -18.37 2.92 10.21
N LEU A 138 -17.45 3.82 10.59
CA LEU A 138 -16.11 3.46 11.06
C LEU A 138 -16.12 2.71 12.39
N ALA A 139 -17.10 3.00 13.26
CA ALA A 139 -17.23 2.30 14.53
C ALA A 139 -17.74 0.85 14.38
N THR A 140 -18.52 0.56 13.33
CA THR A 140 -19.28 -0.70 13.20
C THR A 140 -18.83 -1.58 12.03
N THR A 141 -17.99 -1.09 11.14
CA THR A 141 -17.55 -1.82 9.93
C THR A 141 -16.03 -1.83 9.78
N LYS A 142 -15.53 -2.65 8.86
CA LYS A 142 -14.11 -2.73 8.46
C LYS A 142 -13.89 -1.99 7.12
N ILE A 143 -14.31 -0.73 7.07
CA ILE A 143 -14.27 0.11 5.87
C ILE A 143 -13.41 1.34 6.13
N ASN A 144 -12.61 1.72 5.14
CA ASN A 144 -11.73 2.87 5.22
C ASN A 144 -12.41 4.14 4.69
N ALA A 145 -12.05 5.30 5.24
CA ALA A 145 -12.50 6.60 4.75
C ALA A 145 -11.51 7.70 5.16
N SER A 146 -11.66 8.88 4.56
CA SER A 146 -10.86 10.04 4.92
C SER A 146 -11.69 11.32 5.02
N LEU A 147 -11.11 12.36 5.60
CA LEU A 147 -11.70 13.71 5.66
C LEU A 147 -10.59 14.73 5.33
N PRO A 148 -10.68 15.44 4.20
CA PRO A 148 -9.72 16.50 3.87
C PRO A 148 -9.82 17.69 4.83
N VAL A 149 -8.72 18.00 5.52
CA VAL A 149 -8.62 19.10 6.49
C VAL A 149 -7.79 20.29 5.99
N ALA A 150 -7.05 20.12 4.89
CA ALA A 150 -6.33 21.20 4.24
C ALA A 150 -6.11 20.92 2.75
N ASP A 151 -6.16 21.98 1.96
CA ASP A 151 -5.85 21.99 0.54
C ASP A 151 -5.03 23.25 0.17
N ALA A 152 -4.93 23.57 -1.13
CA ALA A 152 -4.20 24.73 -1.61
C ALA A 152 -4.76 26.08 -1.08
N GLY A 153 -6.01 26.11 -0.62
CA GLY A 153 -6.65 27.25 0.04
C GLY A 153 -6.31 27.38 1.54
N GLY A 154 -5.58 26.42 2.10
CA GLY A 154 -5.12 26.43 3.50
C GLY A 154 -5.87 25.45 4.40
N VAL A 155 -5.73 25.64 5.71
CA VAL A 155 -6.33 24.75 6.72
C VAL A 155 -7.80 25.07 6.92
N ASN A 156 -8.65 24.04 6.86
CA ASN A 156 -10.06 24.13 7.20
C ASN A 156 -10.28 23.70 8.66
N TRP A 157 -10.36 24.67 9.57
CA TRP A 157 -10.53 24.41 11.00
C TRP A 157 -11.85 23.71 11.37
N THR A 158 -12.90 23.91 10.58
CA THR A 158 -14.16 23.18 10.73
C THR A 158 -13.96 21.70 10.42
N ALA A 159 -13.22 21.38 9.35
CA ALA A 159 -12.86 20.02 8.99
C ALA A 159 -11.94 19.35 10.01
N VAL A 160 -10.97 20.09 10.56
CA VAL A 160 -10.12 19.60 11.66
C VAL A 160 -10.96 19.21 12.86
N ARG A 161 -11.92 20.04 13.26
CA ARG A 161 -12.84 19.73 14.37
C ARG A 161 -13.71 18.52 14.07
N ALA A 162 -14.31 18.45 12.88
CA ALA A 162 -15.11 17.31 12.45
C ALA A 162 -14.31 16.00 12.46
N ALA A 163 -13.06 16.02 11.99
CA ALA A 163 -12.19 14.84 12.03
C ALA A 163 -11.87 14.41 13.48
N ALA A 164 -11.67 15.37 14.39
CA ALA A 164 -11.49 15.07 15.81
C ALA A 164 -12.75 14.45 16.44
N GLU A 165 -13.94 14.91 16.07
CA GLU A 165 -15.22 14.33 16.48
C GLU A 165 -15.36 12.87 15.99
N VAL A 166 -14.99 12.60 14.73
CA VAL A 166 -14.96 11.22 14.20
C VAL A 166 -14.01 10.34 15.01
N ILE A 167 -12.77 10.79 15.23
CA ILE A 167 -11.76 10.03 15.96
C ILE A 167 -12.23 9.70 17.38
N LYS A 168 -12.83 10.68 18.07
CA LYS A 168 -13.35 10.49 19.43
C LYS A 168 -14.53 9.55 19.48
N TYR A 169 -15.49 9.70 18.58
CA TYR A 169 -16.60 8.76 18.50
C TYR A 169 -16.11 7.33 18.25
N VAL A 170 -15.22 7.13 17.28
CA VAL A 170 -14.71 5.80 16.91
C VAL A 170 -13.86 5.18 18.03
N GLU A 171 -13.11 5.97 18.77
CA GLU A 171 -12.39 5.51 19.96
C GLU A 171 -13.34 4.88 21.00
N GLU A 172 -14.44 5.58 21.31
CA GLU A 172 -15.42 5.17 22.31
C GLU A 172 -16.33 4.02 21.84
N HIS A 173 -16.58 3.90 20.53
CA HIS A 173 -17.62 3.03 19.98
C HIS A 173 -17.09 1.86 19.14
N SER A 174 -15.77 1.72 18.96
CA SER A 174 -15.16 0.56 18.30
C SER A 174 -14.34 -0.29 19.26
N ARG A 175 -14.17 -1.58 18.95
CA ARG A 175 -13.40 -2.50 19.79
C ARG A 175 -11.97 -1.99 19.99
N ASN A 176 -11.65 -1.58 21.22
CA ASN A 176 -10.37 -0.99 21.61
C ASN A 176 -9.96 0.23 20.76
N GLY A 177 -10.93 0.98 20.21
CA GLY A 177 -10.65 2.12 19.33
C GLY A 177 -10.06 1.75 17.96
N ALA A 178 -10.06 0.46 17.59
CA ALA A 178 -9.38 -0.03 16.40
C ALA A 178 -9.92 0.52 15.07
N GLY A 179 -11.17 1.03 15.04
CA GLY A 179 -11.71 1.69 13.84
C GLY A 179 -10.93 2.95 13.44
N ASN A 180 -10.15 3.55 14.35
CA ASN A 180 -9.31 4.70 14.03
C ASN A 180 -8.18 4.36 13.04
N PHE A 181 -7.82 3.09 12.87
CA PHE A 181 -6.87 2.67 11.82
C PHE A 181 -7.48 2.70 10.41
N ASP A 182 -8.80 2.77 10.31
CA ASP A 182 -9.54 2.83 9.05
C ASP A 182 -9.91 4.29 8.67
N PHE A 183 -9.47 5.30 9.43
CA PHE A 183 -9.76 6.72 9.18
C PHE A 183 -8.50 7.60 9.09
N ALA A 184 -8.51 8.61 8.23
CA ALA A 184 -7.52 9.69 8.26
C ALA A 184 -8.12 11.08 8.02
N ALA A 185 -7.70 12.03 8.85
CA ALA A 185 -7.65 13.44 8.45
C ALA A 185 -6.51 13.62 7.43
N VAL A 186 -6.81 14.11 6.23
CA VAL A 186 -5.83 14.22 5.15
C VAL A 186 -5.59 15.66 4.73
N ALA A 187 -4.37 15.99 4.32
CA ALA A 187 -3.98 17.31 3.84
C ALA A 187 -3.22 17.17 2.53
N MET A 188 -3.60 17.95 1.50
CA MET A 188 -2.89 17.99 0.21
C MET A 188 -2.75 16.60 -0.47
N VAL A 189 -3.75 15.72 -0.30
CA VAL A 189 -3.75 14.39 -0.93
C VAL A 189 -4.56 14.43 -2.22
N PRO A 190 -3.92 14.38 -3.40
CA PRO A 190 -4.65 14.34 -4.67
C PRO A 190 -5.36 12.99 -4.89
N PRO A 191 -6.33 12.94 -5.81
CA PRO A 191 -6.95 11.70 -6.26
C PRO A 191 -5.95 10.71 -6.87
N GLY A 192 -6.28 9.41 -6.83
CA GLY A 192 -5.49 8.35 -7.46
C GLY A 192 -4.39 7.75 -6.58
N GLY A 193 -4.19 8.26 -5.36
CA GLY A 193 -3.26 7.68 -4.39
C GLY A 193 -3.69 6.29 -3.90
N PRO A 194 -2.82 5.25 -3.92
CA PRO A 194 -3.20 3.87 -3.56
C PRO A 194 -3.22 3.59 -2.04
N PHE A 195 -2.82 4.56 -1.21
CA PHE A 195 -2.58 4.36 0.23
C PHE A 195 -3.81 4.63 1.07
N TYR A 196 -4.10 3.70 1.98
CA TYR A 196 -5.25 3.80 2.89
C TYR A 196 -4.81 4.36 4.24
N PRO A 197 -5.69 5.10 4.93
CA PRO A 197 -7.09 5.38 4.55
C PRO A 197 -7.28 6.67 3.72
N GLY A 198 -6.20 7.35 3.31
CA GLY A 198 -6.26 8.62 2.57
C GLY A 198 -6.58 8.56 1.07
N SER A 199 -6.73 7.35 0.50
CA SER A 199 -7.06 7.15 -0.90
C SER A 199 -8.40 7.81 -1.24
N ASN A 200 -8.45 8.51 -2.38
CA ASN A 200 -9.66 9.16 -2.86
C ASN A 200 -9.75 9.13 -4.39
N HIS A 201 -10.97 9.35 -4.88
CA HIS A 201 -11.36 9.31 -6.29
C HIS A 201 -12.46 10.33 -6.56
N ASP A 202 -12.28 11.17 -7.57
CA ASP A 202 -13.25 12.18 -8.03
C ASP A 202 -13.51 12.11 -9.56
N GLY A 203 -12.89 11.15 -10.24
CA GLY A 203 -12.96 10.96 -11.69
C GLY A 203 -14.09 10.04 -12.16
N PRO A 204 -14.05 9.58 -13.43
CA PRO A 204 -15.08 8.73 -14.03
C PRO A 204 -15.06 7.25 -13.57
N GLY A 205 -13.99 6.82 -12.90
CA GLY A 205 -13.75 5.43 -12.49
C GLY A 205 -13.00 4.64 -13.57
N HIS A 206 -12.87 3.32 -13.37
CA HIS A 206 -12.09 2.42 -14.23
C HIS A 206 -10.60 2.80 -14.31
N GLN A 207 -10.06 3.25 -13.18
CA GLN A 207 -8.65 3.61 -13.03
C GLN A 207 -8.03 2.75 -11.94
N PHE A 208 -6.71 2.55 -11.99
CA PHE A 208 -6.00 1.90 -10.88
C PHE A 208 -4.58 2.45 -10.72
N SER A 209 -4.04 2.32 -9.51
CA SER A 209 -2.66 2.64 -9.19
C SER A 209 -1.99 1.56 -8.36
N VAL A 210 -0.66 1.60 -8.30
CA VAL A 210 0.15 0.56 -7.67
C VAL A 210 0.97 1.18 -6.54
N GLY A 211 0.74 0.71 -5.31
CA GLY A 211 1.46 1.13 -4.11
C GLY A 211 2.54 0.11 -3.73
N TRP A 212 3.72 0.60 -3.34
CA TRP A 212 4.90 -0.22 -3.08
C TRP A 212 5.25 -0.27 -1.60
N GLU A 213 5.84 -1.37 -1.17
CA GLU A 213 6.53 -1.50 0.12
C GLU A 213 7.99 -1.87 -0.15
N ALA A 214 8.86 -0.86 -0.05
CA ALA A 214 10.27 -0.97 -0.46
C ALA A 214 11.27 -0.98 0.71
N GLY A 215 10.83 -1.07 1.96
CA GLY A 215 11.72 -0.99 3.12
C GLY A 215 12.84 -2.03 3.10
N ALA A 216 12.50 -3.30 2.85
CA ALA A 216 13.44 -4.40 2.68
C ALA A 216 14.39 -4.20 1.48
N PHE A 217 13.87 -3.70 0.36
CA PHE A 217 14.68 -3.41 -0.82
C PHE A 217 15.71 -2.30 -0.55
N VAL A 218 15.30 -1.24 0.14
CA VAL A 218 16.21 -0.14 0.55
C VAL A 218 17.29 -0.67 1.48
N GLU A 219 16.94 -1.51 2.46
CA GLU A 219 17.90 -2.16 3.36
C GLU A 219 18.97 -2.93 2.58
N ASP A 220 18.57 -3.73 1.60
CA ASP A 220 19.51 -4.51 0.79
C ASP A 220 20.47 -3.61 -0.02
N VAL A 221 19.93 -2.56 -0.67
CA VAL A 221 20.74 -1.62 -1.45
C VAL A 221 21.72 -0.84 -0.55
N LEU A 222 21.29 -0.45 0.64
CA LEU A 222 22.17 0.23 1.61
C LEU A 222 23.28 -0.70 2.14
N ALA A 223 22.99 -1.98 2.32
CA ALA A 223 23.98 -2.98 2.72
C ALA A 223 25.06 -3.15 1.65
N GLU A 224 24.70 -3.14 0.36
CA GLU A 224 25.66 -3.16 -0.75
C GLU A 224 26.56 -1.91 -0.78
N ALA A 225 26.01 -0.74 -0.42
CA ALA A 225 26.75 0.52 -0.36
C ALA A 225 27.70 0.62 0.86
N LYS A 226 27.78 -0.41 1.70
CA LYS A 226 28.66 -0.51 2.89
C LYS A 226 28.57 0.71 3.83
N GLY A 227 27.39 1.32 3.95
CA GLY A 227 27.13 2.45 4.84
C GLY A 227 27.66 3.81 4.38
N GLY A 228 28.15 3.95 3.14
CA GLY A 228 28.55 5.23 2.58
C GLY A 228 27.38 5.99 1.97
N ALA A 229 26.83 6.99 2.68
CA ALA A 229 25.67 7.77 2.22
C ALA A 229 25.85 8.37 0.81
N THR A 230 27.05 8.89 0.50
CA THR A 230 27.38 9.48 -0.81
C THR A 230 27.36 8.48 -1.96
N ALA A 231 27.65 7.20 -1.70
CA ALA A 231 27.58 6.14 -2.71
C ALA A 231 26.17 5.52 -2.79
N ALA A 232 25.44 5.50 -1.67
CA ALA A 232 24.12 4.89 -1.56
C ALA A 232 23.04 5.62 -2.35
N GLU A 233 23.05 6.97 -2.38
CA GLU A 233 22.03 7.76 -3.06
C GLU A 233 21.93 7.46 -4.57
N PRO A 234 23.00 7.56 -5.39
CA PRO A 234 22.92 7.25 -6.82
C PRO A 234 22.66 5.76 -7.09
N GLN A 235 22.99 4.88 -6.15
CA GLN A 235 22.67 3.45 -6.25
C GLN A 235 21.19 3.19 -6.02
N LEU A 236 20.61 3.77 -4.96
CA LEU A 236 19.18 3.71 -4.67
C LEU A 236 18.36 4.26 -5.83
N ALA A 237 18.71 5.45 -6.35
CA ALA A 237 18.00 6.06 -7.47
C ALA A 237 17.95 5.13 -8.69
N ARG A 238 19.10 4.59 -9.10
CA ARG A 238 19.20 3.65 -10.22
C ARG A 238 18.39 2.37 -9.98
N LYS A 239 18.46 1.83 -8.77
CA LYS A 239 17.78 0.59 -8.40
C LYS A 239 16.27 0.78 -8.34
N PHE A 240 15.79 1.91 -7.81
CA PHE A 240 14.39 2.28 -7.88
C PHE A 240 13.92 2.50 -9.32
N ASP A 241 14.69 3.17 -10.16
CA ASP A 241 14.38 3.35 -11.58
C ASP A 241 14.22 2.02 -12.33
N GLU A 242 15.10 1.05 -12.07
CA GLU A 242 15.01 -0.31 -12.63
C GLU A 242 13.68 -0.97 -12.24
N GLN A 243 13.30 -0.89 -10.96
CA GLN A 243 12.03 -1.43 -10.49
C GLN A 243 10.84 -0.64 -11.04
N ALA A 244 10.96 0.68 -11.18
CA ALA A 244 9.87 1.56 -11.59
C ALA A 244 9.47 1.25 -13.02
N ARG A 245 10.45 1.10 -13.92
CA ARG A 245 10.22 0.67 -15.30
C ARG A 245 9.57 -0.70 -15.39
N ALA A 246 9.98 -1.64 -14.53
CA ALA A 246 9.42 -3.00 -14.53
C ALA A 246 7.96 -3.02 -14.06
N VAL A 247 7.63 -2.30 -12.99
CA VAL A 247 6.25 -2.15 -12.49
C VAL A 247 5.39 -1.38 -13.49
N ASP A 248 5.91 -0.29 -14.05
CA ASP A 248 5.22 0.52 -15.06
C ASP A 248 4.87 -0.30 -16.30
N ALA A 249 5.80 -1.13 -16.80
CA ALA A 249 5.53 -2.03 -17.92
C ALA A 249 4.43 -3.05 -17.60
N LEU A 250 4.42 -3.61 -16.38
CA LEU A 250 3.38 -4.56 -15.95
C LEU A 250 2.02 -3.87 -15.79
N ALA A 251 1.97 -2.69 -15.19
CA ALA A 251 0.75 -1.91 -15.02
C ALA A 251 0.19 -1.45 -16.38
N SER A 252 1.04 -0.92 -17.26
CA SER A 252 0.67 -0.51 -18.62
C SER A 252 0.12 -1.68 -19.43
N LYS A 253 0.70 -2.88 -19.27
CA LYS A 253 0.17 -4.10 -19.88
C LYS A 253 -1.24 -4.42 -19.37
N VAL A 254 -1.45 -4.39 -18.05
CA VAL A 254 -2.78 -4.60 -17.45
C VAL A 254 -3.78 -3.57 -17.99
N ALA A 255 -3.39 -2.30 -18.07
CA ALA A 255 -4.22 -1.24 -18.64
C ALA A 255 -4.62 -1.57 -20.09
N GLY A 256 -3.67 -1.98 -20.93
CA GLY A 256 -3.93 -2.38 -22.32
C GLY A 256 -4.84 -3.60 -22.47
N GLU A 257 -4.72 -4.60 -21.58
CA GLU A 257 -5.53 -5.83 -21.62
C GLU A 257 -6.97 -5.63 -21.11
N THR A 258 -7.17 -4.65 -20.22
CA THR A 258 -8.44 -4.47 -19.49
C THR A 258 -9.22 -3.24 -19.94
N GLY A 259 -8.58 -2.31 -20.64
CA GLY A 259 -9.14 -1.01 -20.99
C GLY A 259 -9.23 -0.03 -19.82
N TRP A 260 -8.72 -0.38 -18.64
CA TRP A 260 -8.62 0.52 -17.49
C TRP A 260 -7.42 1.45 -17.63
N SER A 261 -7.51 2.65 -17.05
CA SER A 261 -6.37 3.57 -17.01
C SER A 261 -5.47 3.27 -15.82
N TYR A 262 -4.17 3.10 -16.08
CA TYR A 262 -3.14 3.15 -15.04
C TYR A 262 -2.76 4.61 -14.77
N LEU A 263 -2.69 4.98 -13.49
CA LEU A 263 -2.34 6.33 -13.01
C LEU A 263 -0.88 6.44 -12.57
#